data_AF-A0A7R9F879-F1
#
_entry.id   AF-A0A7R9F879-F1
#
_cell.length_a   1.000
_cell.length_b   1.000
_cell.length_c   1.000
_cell.angle_alpha   90.00
_cell.angle_beta   90.00
_cell.angle_gamma   90.00
#
_symmetry.space_group_name_H-M   'P 1'
#
loop_
_entity.id
_entity.type
_entity.pdbx_description
1 polymer ?
#
loop_
_entity_poly.entity_id
_entity_poly.type
_entity_poly.pdbx_seq_one_letter_code
_entity_poly.pdbx_strand_id
1 'polypeptide(L)'
;MLSNNMVCDIVITKDTEWKTTPSSPDQDSNLYLPFLGSLAQHETSVLTNYATEAGLYDRGYCSRRIRRLRKVLHTTQGDRRHFKRKDINEAMLKDERYLYIPLMMSERAWSYAMQLRQEANTEPRKKFHLVSRLRKATTYALQLQSLCESSKCDARSKLEAKAYVAWITGSLQFELQLWRPAMENLKKAQVVYEKLATALPEEDQVLYKQRVEELSPSLRYCAYNIGDDSSIDDLLELRSHGQGDLLANLDTLMAQTRERGTEVVSEVEWRGRSVPAKPERVRLFLLSEKEAEKSLKRASDNTEKIALLETLLMDCKDAIAAARDEMKTDQPAKARTGPLSSLQYLLSYLTYIRLTRTIQRNLLMVDSAKTALTDRNDVSMEGRKTRPQDLTRLYEIILQNYAELQQLPGLEDDLTYQQELEAEIKSYRAFRCFYIAQSLASMRRWPEAMALYHRSEQYVKEATKGTKSTRQDELTALLKDIEGEEFCARAHSVLDQEEDAPGPARSNYRTKKPLSEHLGEYREDPSLLSKTPNVYKLPPDMQPIPCKPLFFDLAFNFAGEFPDLQDKLDTAAGKKAGPAGLTGFVKGLWGWGGK
;
A
#
# COMPACT_ATOMS: atom_id res chain seq x y z
N MET A 1 -4.28 -53.86 -0.10
CA MET A 1 -2.98 -53.28 0.25
C MET A 1 -2.88 -51.92 -0.44
N LEU A 2 -2.87 -50.84 0.37
CA LEU A 2 -2.39 -49.46 0.14
C LEU A 2 -2.83 -48.77 -1.18
N SER A 3 -3.72 -47.76 -1.25
CA SER A 3 -3.84 -46.44 -0.58
C SER A 3 -2.57 -45.58 -0.61
N ASN A 4 -2.63 -44.44 -1.31
CA ASN A 4 -2.00 -43.19 -0.87
C ASN A 4 -2.65 -41.97 -1.55
N ASN A 5 -3.61 -41.38 -0.84
CA ASN A 5 -3.99 -39.98 -0.94
C ASN A 5 -2.93 -39.18 -0.16
N MET A 6 -2.28 -38.19 -0.78
CA MET A 6 -1.59 -37.14 -0.02
C MET A 6 -2.62 -36.08 0.36
N VAL A 7 -3.15 -36.24 1.58
CA VAL A 7 -3.73 -35.15 2.35
C VAL A 7 -2.55 -34.37 2.93
N CYS A 8 -2.44 -33.08 2.58
CA CYS A 8 -1.54 -32.18 3.31
C CYS A 8 -2.14 -31.93 4.68
N ASP A 9 -1.52 -32.52 5.71
CA ASP A 9 -1.83 -32.27 7.12
C ASP A 9 -1.53 -30.81 7.46
N ILE A 10 -2.59 -29.99 7.55
CA ILE A 10 -2.53 -28.69 8.21
C ILE A 10 -2.73 -28.94 9.70
N VAL A 11 -1.62 -28.96 10.44
CA VAL A 11 -1.63 -28.93 11.90
C VAL A 11 -2.09 -27.54 12.33
N ILE A 12 -3.39 -27.40 12.61
CA ILE A 12 -3.93 -26.26 13.35
C ILE A 12 -3.62 -26.52 14.82
N THR A 13 -2.54 -25.92 15.33
CA THR A 13 -2.31 -25.82 16.77
C THR A 13 -3.40 -24.92 17.35
N LYS A 14 -4.42 -25.55 17.92
CA LYS A 14 -5.24 -24.94 18.98
C LYS A 14 -4.34 -24.71 20.19
N ASP A 15 -4.66 -23.67 20.94
CA ASP A 15 -4.09 -23.31 22.24
C ASP A 15 -2.82 -22.45 22.20
N THR A 16 -2.99 -21.18 21.89
CA THR A 16 -2.20 -20.15 22.58
C THR A 16 -2.86 -19.90 23.93
N GLU A 17 -2.43 -20.62 24.97
CA GLU A 17 -2.63 -20.17 26.35
C GLU A 17 -1.72 -18.97 26.60
N TRP A 18 -2.32 -17.80 26.90
CA TRP A 18 -1.56 -16.64 27.33
C TRP A 18 -1.12 -16.86 28.78
N LYS A 19 0.15 -17.23 28.97
CA LYS A 19 0.82 -17.09 30.27
C LYS A 19 1.07 -15.60 30.52
N THR A 20 0.24 -14.97 31.32
CA THR A 20 0.63 -13.75 32.04
C THR A 20 1.67 -14.15 33.09
N THR A 21 2.88 -13.59 33.00
CA THR A 21 3.83 -13.60 34.11
C THR A 21 3.18 -12.88 35.30
N PRO A 22 3.25 -13.42 36.52
CA PRO A 22 2.69 -12.72 37.67
C PRO A 22 3.62 -11.54 38.00
N SER A 23 3.14 -10.32 37.77
CA SER A 23 3.74 -9.13 38.36
C SER A 23 3.52 -9.17 39.88
N SER A 24 4.53 -8.74 40.63
CA SER A 24 4.51 -8.68 42.09
C SER A 24 3.29 -7.92 42.62
N PRO A 25 2.73 -8.31 43.76
CA PRO A 25 1.65 -7.58 44.40
C PRO A 25 2.27 -6.37 45.09
N ASP A 26 2.12 -5.19 44.51
CA ASP A 26 2.05 -3.89 45.21
C ASP A 26 2.16 -2.75 44.19
N GLN A 27 1.03 -2.41 43.57
CA GLN A 27 0.68 -1.09 43.01
C GLN A 27 -0.77 -1.17 42.52
N ASP A 28 -1.61 -0.20 42.90
CA ASP A 28 -3.03 -0.13 42.54
C ASP A 28 -3.23 -0.28 41.02
N SER A 29 -3.51 -1.51 40.57
CA SER A 29 -3.60 -1.84 39.16
C SER A 29 -4.99 -1.47 38.62
N ASN A 30 -5.09 -0.29 38.02
CA ASN A 30 -6.28 0.08 37.23
C ASN A 30 -6.48 -0.93 36.09
N LEU A 31 -7.75 -1.30 35.85
CA LEU A 31 -8.15 -2.14 34.72
C LEU A 31 -7.81 -1.41 33.41
N TYR A 32 -7.07 -2.08 32.54
CA TYR A 32 -6.70 -1.59 31.23
C TYR A 32 -7.40 -2.40 30.14
N LEU A 33 -7.98 -1.73 29.15
CA LEU A 33 -8.54 -2.38 27.97
C LEU A 33 -7.99 -1.70 26.72
N PRO A 34 -7.14 -2.36 25.92
CA PRO A 34 -6.72 -1.84 24.62
C PRO A 34 -7.91 -1.98 23.66
N PHE A 35 -8.78 -0.96 23.56
CA PHE A 35 -9.97 -1.01 22.72
C PHE A 35 -9.56 -1.17 21.28
N LEU A 36 -8.69 -0.29 20.80
CA LEU A 36 -8.25 -0.35 19.41
C LEU A 36 -7.42 -1.60 19.16
N GLY A 37 -6.49 -2.01 20.03
CA GLY A 37 -5.77 -3.28 19.85
C GLY A 37 -6.70 -4.50 19.77
N SER A 38 -7.78 -4.51 20.56
CA SER A 38 -8.80 -5.56 20.53
C SER A 38 -9.71 -5.51 19.30
N LEU A 39 -9.88 -4.33 18.68
CA LEU A 39 -10.59 -4.10 17.42
C LEU A 39 -9.69 -4.37 16.19
N ALA A 40 -8.40 -4.06 16.27
CA ALA A 40 -7.41 -4.21 15.22
C ALA A 40 -6.94 -5.64 15.03
N GLN A 41 -6.71 -6.39 16.12
CA GLN A 41 -6.50 -7.84 16.06
C GLN A 41 -7.73 -8.57 15.48
N HIS A 42 -8.91 -7.95 15.60
CA HIS A 42 -10.14 -8.43 15.00
C HIS A 42 -10.22 -8.06 13.50
N GLU A 43 -9.93 -6.82 13.11
CA GLU A 43 -9.86 -6.38 11.70
C GLU A 43 -8.77 -7.10 10.89
N THR A 44 -7.55 -7.28 11.43
CA THR A 44 -6.46 -8.03 10.77
C THR A 44 -6.77 -9.51 10.58
N SER A 45 -7.58 -10.14 11.45
CA SER A 45 -8.05 -11.52 11.26
C SER A 45 -9.17 -11.64 10.21
N VAL A 46 -9.78 -10.52 9.81
CA VAL A 46 -10.94 -10.44 8.91
C VAL A 46 -10.56 -9.95 7.51
N LEU A 47 -9.48 -9.17 7.38
CA LEU A 47 -9.01 -8.61 6.10
C LEU A 47 -8.43 -9.63 5.10
N THR A 48 -8.33 -10.91 5.44
CA THR A 48 -7.90 -11.94 4.49
C THR A 48 -8.99 -12.45 3.55
N ASN A 49 -10.28 -12.11 3.71
CA ASN A 49 -11.33 -12.58 2.78
C ASN A 49 -12.48 -11.58 2.57
N TYR A 50 -12.84 -11.36 1.30
CA TYR A 50 -13.98 -10.65 0.69
C TYR A 50 -14.96 -9.86 1.60
N ALA A 51 -15.18 -8.59 1.27
CA ALA A 51 -15.96 -7.59 2.03
C ALA A 51 -17.41 -7.96 2.38
N THR A 52 -18.08 -8.82 1.60
CA THR A 52 -19.43 -9.35 1.92
C THR A 52 -19.41 -10.43 3.00
N GLU A 53 -18.35 -11.25 3.05
CA GLU A 53 -18.19 -12.32 4.03
C GLU A 53 -17.73 -11.78 5.39
N ALA A 54 -16.97 -10.68 5.39
CA ALA A 54 -16.45 -10.01 6.58
C ALA A 54 -17.56 -9.59 7.57
N GLY A 55 -18.64 -8.94 7.11
CA GLY A 55 -19.73 -8.48 7.99
C GLY A 55 -20.58 -9.61 8.58
N LEU A 56 -20.80 -10.69 7.82
CA LEU A 56 -21.49 -11.90 8.29
C LEU A 56 -20.64 -12.67 9.30
N TYR A 57 -19.34 -12.79 9.02
CA TYR A 57 -18.37 -13.48 9.87
C TYR A 57 -18.22 -12.78 11.22
N ASP A 58 -18.06 -11.45 11.20
CA ASP A 58 -17.90 -10.60 12.39
C ASP A 58 -19.14 -10.65 13.30
N ARG A 59 -20.35 -10.45 12.77
CA ARG A 59 -21.58 -10.60 13.57
C ARG A 59 -21.68 -11.97 14.25
N GLY A 60 -21.31 -13.03 13.54
CA GLY A 60 -21.26 -14.39 14.06
C GLY A 60 -20.21 -14.57 15.16
N TYR A 61 -19.02 -14.03 14.95
CA TYR A 61 -17.91 -14.03 15.91
C TYR A 61 -18.29 -13.30 17.20
N CYS A 62 -18.74 -12.04 17.10
CA CYS A 62 -19.16 -11.22 18.23
C CYS A 62 -20.26 -11.92 19.03
N SER A 63 -21.23 -12.56 18.36
CA SER A 63 -22.28 -13.34 19.03
C SER A 63 -21.73 -14.52 19.85
N ARG A 64 -20.77 -15.27 19.29
CA ARG A 64 -20.10 -16.39 19.98
C ARG A 64 -19.21 -15.89 21.12
N ARG A 65 -18.48 -14.79 20.94
CA ARG A 65 -17.60 -14.19 21.97
C ARG A 65 -18.41 -13.67 23.16
N ILE A 66 -19.52 -12.97 22.93
CA ILE A 66 -20.45 -12.56 24.00
C ILE A 66 -20.94 -13.78 24.80
N ARG A 67 -21.31 -14.87 24.11
CA ARG A 67 -21.76 -16.11 24.78
C ARG A 67 -20.67 -16.71 25.66
N ARG A 68 -19.42 -16.79 25.18
CA ARG A 68 -18.29 -17.30 25.95
C ARG A 68 -17.99 -16.42 27.17
N LEU A 69 -17.89 -15.10 26.97
CA LEU A 69 -17.64 -14.13 28.04
C LEU A 69 -18.72 -14.22 29.13
N ARG A 70 -20.00 -14.26 28.75
CA ARG A 70 -21.11 -14.39 29.71
C ARG A 70 -21.12 -15.73 30.46
N LYS A 71 -20.62 -16.81 29.84
CA LYS A 71 -20.49 -18.12 30.50
C LYS A 71 -19.34 -18.12 31.51
N VAL A 72 -18.18 -17.58 31.13
CA VAL A 72 -16.97 -17.50 31.96
C VAL A 72 -17.17 -16.55 33.15
N LEU A 73 -17.78 -15.39 32.93
CA LEU A 73 -18.03 -14.39 33.97
C LEU A 73 -19.31 -14.67 34.78
N HIS A 74 -19.97 -15.80 34.55
CA HIS A 74 -21.23 -16.19 35.17
C HIS A 74 -22.32 -15.10 35.06
N THR A 75 -22.37 -14.38 33.94
CA THR A 75 -23.35 -13.33 33.61
C THR A 75 -24.33 -13.76 32.51
N THR A 76 -24.76 -15.02 32.55
CA THR A 76 -25.79 -15.57 31.65
C THR A 76 -27.13 -14.88 31.88
N GLN A 77 -27.87 -14.62 30.79
CA GLN A 77 -29.12 -13.84 30.82
C GLN A 77 -30.36 -14.73 30.94
N GLY A 78 -30.29 -15.74 31.80
CA GLY A 78 -31.35 -16.74 32.02
C GLY A 78 -31.15 -18.04 31.26
N ASP A 79 -32.18 -18.89 31.33
CA ASP A 79 -32.19 -20.25 30.80
C ASP A 79 -33.02 -20.35 29.51
N ARG A 80 -33.06 -21.53 28.88
CA ARG A 80 -33.79 -21.78 27.62
C ARG A 80 -35.27 -21.33 27.65
N ARG A 81 -35.90 -21.29 28.83
CA ARG A 81 -37.32 -20.96 29.01
C ARG A 81 -37.58 -19.56 29.58
N HIS A 82 -36.62 -18.95 30.26
CA HIS A 82 -36.82 -17.69 30.98
C HIS A 82 -35.66 -16.74 30.73
N PHE A 83 -35.96 -15.58 30.16
CA PHE A 83 -34.98 -14.50 29.99
C PHE A 83 -34.86 -13.70 31.29
N LYS A 84 -33.63 -13.57 31.80
CA LYS A 84 -33.32 -12.67 32.92
C LYS A 84 -32.28 -11.67 32.48
N ARG A 85 -32.68 -10.40 32.33
CA ARG A 85 -31.74 -9.34 31.95
C ARG A 85 -30.65 -9.21 33.02
N LYS A 86 -29.40 -9.35 32.60
CA LYS A 86 -28.20 -9.17 33.43
C LYS A 86 -27.28 -8.19 32.73
N ASP A 87 -27.46 -6.92 33.10
CA ASP A 87 -26.63 -5.81 32.66
C ASP A 87 -25.37 -5.74 33.55
N ILE A 88 -24.32 -5.11 33.01
CA ILE A 88 -23.05 -5.00 33.70
C ILE A 88 -23.05 -3.66 34.42
N ASN A 89 -22.80 -3.73 35.72
CA ASN A 89 -22.74 -2.56 36.60
C ASN A 89 -21.29 -2.35 37.05
N GLU A 90 -20.97 -1.15 37.51
CA GLU A 90 -19.63 -0.79 38.02
C GLU A 90 -19.14 -1.71 39.15
N ALA A 91 -20.05 -2.17 40.02
CA ALA A 91 -19.74 -3.12 41.09
C ALA A 91 -19.24 -4.49 40.59
N MET A 92 -19.56 -4.86 39.34
CA MET A 92 -19.12 -6.11 38.72
C MET A 92 -17.74 -6.00 38.07
N LEU A 93 -17.17 -4.79 37.94
CA LEU A 93 -15.84 -4.55 37.39
C LEU A 93 -14.76 -5.04 38.38
N LYS A 94 -14.54 -6.35 38.36
CA LYS A 94 -13.44 -7.06 39.03
C LYS A 94 -12.34 -7.47 38.04
N ASP A 95 -12.71 -7.59 36.77
CA ASP A 95 -11.89 -8.08 35.66
C ASP A 95 -12.20 -7.19 34.43
N GLU A 96 -11.20 -6.88 33.63
CA GLU A 96 -11.31 -6.16 32.36
C GLU A 96 -12.32 -6.83 31.40
N ARG A 97 -12.49 -8.15 31.53
CA ARG A 97 -13.37 -8.94 30.66
C ARG A 97 -14.84 -8.53 30.73
N TYR A 98 -15.27 -7.87 31.80
CA TYR A 98 -16.61 -7.30 31.91
C TYR A 98 -16.82 -6.15 30.91
N LEU A 99 -15.78 -5.38 30.57
CA LEU A 99 -15.83 -4.29 29.59
C LEU A 99 -15.95 -4.81 28.15
N TYR A 100 -15.41 -6.01 27.85
CA TYR A 100 -15.56 -6.61 26.53
C TYR A 100 -17.01 -6.96 26.17
N ILE A 101 -17.89 -7.19 27.15
CA ILE A 101 -19.29 -7.56 26.85
C ILE A 101 -20.06 -6.41 26.16
N PRO A 102 -20.14 -5.18 26.71
CA PRO A 102 -20.81 -4.07 26.04
C PRO A 102 -20.09 -3.66 24.75
N LEU A 103 -18.75 -3.73 24.70
CA LEU A 103 -17.99 -3.52 23.46
C LEU A 103 -18.44 -4.48 22.35
N MET A 104 -18.40 -5.80 22.60
CA MET A 104 -18.81 -6.81 21.62
C MET A 104 -20.31 -6.71 21.27
N MET A 105 -21.14 -6.22 22.19
CA MET A 105 -22.56 -5.97 21.92
C MET A 105 -22.77 -4.78 20.98
N SER A 106 -21.94 -3.73 21.10
CA SER A 106 -21.88 -2.60 20.17
C SER A 106 -21.39 -3.05 18.80
N GLU A 107 -20.24 -3.73 18.73
CA GLU A 107 -19.65 -4.25 17.49
C GLU A 107 -20.61 -5.16 16.72
N ARG A 108 -21.27 -6.10 17.41
CA ARG A 108 -22.29 -6.95 16.76
C ARG A 108 -23.43 -6.14 16.13
N ALA A 109 -23.84 -5.04 16.76
CA ALA A 109 -24.91 -4.20 16.24
C ALA A 109 -24.42 -3.33 15.07
N TRP A 110 -23.20 -2.80 15.16
CA TRP A 110 -22.55 -2.04 14.10
C TRP A 110 -22.27 -2.91 12.85
N SER A 111 -21.69 -4.09 13.04
CA SER A 111 -21.42 -5.08 11.99
C SER A 111 -22.70 -5.47 11.24
N TYR A 112 -23.80 -5.67 11.97
CA TYR A 112 -25.10 -5.92 11.33
C TYR A 112 -25.64 -4.69 10.59
N ALA A 113 -25.37 -3.47 11.08
CA ALA A 113 -25.72 -2.26 10.33
C ALA A 113 -24.92 -2.14 9.03
N MET A 114 -23.63 -2.47 9.03
CA MET A 114 -22.79 -2.46 7.83
C MET A 114 -23.24 -3.50 6.79
N GLN A 115 -23.61 -4.71 7.23
CA GLN A 115 -24.25 -5.71 6.36
C GLN A 115 -25.52 -5.15 5.70
N LEU A 116 -26.40 -4.53 6.50
CA LEU A 116 -27.65 -3.94 6.01
C LEU A 116 -27.41 -2.73 5.09
N ARG A 117 -26.26 -2.04 5.24
CA ARG A 117 -25.88 -0.92 4.37
C ARG A 117 -25.67 -1.40 2.95
N GLN A 118 -25.01 -2.54 2.79
CA GLN A 118 -24.80 -3.16 1.49
C GLN A 118 -26.10 -3.74 0.91
N GLU A 119 -26.91 -4.41 1.73
CA GLU A 119 -28.23 -4.92 1.31
C GLU A 119 -29.21 -3.79 0.92
N ALA A 120 -29.04 -2.58 1.46
CA ALA A 120 -29.90 -1.44 1.14
C ALA A 120 -29.71 -0.91 -0.29
N ASN A 121 -28.59 -1.24 -0.95
CA ASN A 121 -28.37 -0.89 -2.36
C ASN A 121 -29.38 -1.58 -3.30
N THR A 122 -29.84 -2.78 -2.94
CA THR A 122 -30.88 -3.52 -3.71
C THR A 122 -32.25 -3.36 -3.07
N GLU A 123 -32.35 -3.30 -1.74
CA GLU A 123 -33.60 -3.14 -1.00
C GLU A 123 -33.60 -1.88 -0.10
N PRO A 124 -34.03 -0.71 -0.59
CA PRO A 124 -33.93 0.56 0.15
C PRO A 124 -34.63 0.55 1.52
N ARG A 125 -35.65 -0.29 1.71
CA ARG A 125 -36.38 -0.43 2.98
C ARG A 125 -35.48 -0.96 4.12
N LYS A 126 -34.36 -1.62 3.81
CA LYS A 126 -33.38 -2.09 4.80
C LYS A 126 -32.69 -0.94 5.54
N LYS A 127 -32.69 0.28 4.97
CA LYS A 127 -32.14 1.49 5.62
C LYS A 127 -32.78 1.79 6.98
N PHE A 128 -34.08 1.54 7.15
CA PHE A 128 -34.75 1.68 8.46
C PHE A 128 -34.18 0.72 9.51
N HIS A 129 -33.88 -0.52 9.10
CA HIS A 129 -33.30 -1.52 10.00
C HIS A 129 -31.83 -1.18 10.32
N LEU A 130 -31.06 -0.71 9.34
CA LEU A 130 -29.70 -0.22 9.53
C LEU A 130 -29.64 0.87 10.62
N VAL A 131 -30.49 1.90 10.51
CA VAL A 131 -30.52 3.00 11.48
C VAL A 131 -30.89 2.48 12.88
N SER A 132 -31.85 1.57 12.98
CA SER A 132 -32.22 0.93 14.26
C SER A 132 -31.04 0.17 14.89
N ARG A 133 -30.20 -0.50 14.07
CA ARG A 133 -29.00 -1.20 14.54
C ARG A 133 -27.90 -0.24 15.00
N LEU A 134 -27.65 0.86 14.29
CA LEU A 134 -26.69 1.88 14.70
C LEU A 134 -27.11 2.59 16.01
N ARG A 135 -28.41 2.88 16.18
CA ARG A 135 -28.94 3.38 17.47
C ARG A 135 -28.64 2.43 18.63
N LYS A 136 -28.81 1.14 18.38
CA LYS A 136 -28.51 0.10 19.37
C LYS A 136 -27.02 -0.01 19.67
N ALA A 137 -26.15 0.07 18.64
CA ALA A 137 -24.70 0.13 18.82
C ALA A 137 -24.30 1.33 19.71
N THR A 138 -24.83 2.51 19.39
CA THR A 138 -24.61 3.74 20.17
C THR A 138 -25.01 3.58 21.64
N THR A 139 -26.14 2.91 21.91
CA THR A 139 -26.60 2.66 23.28
C THR A 139 -25.61 1.79 24.06
N TYR A 140 -25.05 0.75 23.42
CA TYR A 140 -24.05 -0.11 24.06
C TYR A 140 -22.69 0.56 24.20
N ALA A 141 -22.29 1.40 23.25
CA ALA A 141 -21.09 2.22 23.34
C ALA A 141 -21.18 3.21 24.52
N LEU A 142 -22.32 3.87 24.71
CA LEU A 142 -22.56 4.76 25.85
C LEU A 142 -22.53 4.00 27.19
N GLN A 143 -23.11 2.80 27.24
CA GLN A 143 -23.00 1.93 28.42
C GLN A 143 -21.54 1.58 28.74
N LEU A 144 -20.75 1.25 27.71
CA LEU A 144 -19.32 0.99 27.87
C LEU A 144 -18.58 2.23 28.42
N GLN A 145 -18.81 3.42 27.86
CA GLN A 145 -18.20 4.65 28.35
C GLN A 145 -18.56 4.91 29.82
N SER A 146 -19.83 4.74 30.20
CA SER A 146 -20.25 4.93 31.59
C SER A 146 -19.55 3.99 32.58
N LEU A 147 -19.22 2.76 32.13
CA LEU A 147 -18.41 1.83 32.93
C LEU A 147 -16.93 2.24 32.98
N CYS A 148 -16.40 2.79 31.89
CA CYS A 148 -15.02 3.25 31.82
C CYS A 148 -14.78 4.54 32.64
N GLU A 149 -15.82 5.31 32.96
CA GLU A 149 -15.73 6.49 33.82
C GLU A 149 -15.41 6.14 35.29
N SER A 150 -15.57 4.86 35.67
CA SER A 150 -15.17 4.34 36.98
C SER A 150 -13.73 4.70 37.35
N SER A 151 -13.46 4.89 38.64
CA SER A 151 -12.09 5.09 39.17
C SER A 151 -11.18 3.89 38.88
N LYS A 152 -11.75 2.71 38.65
CA LYS A 152 -11.03 1.46 38.37
C LYS A 152 -10.43 1.36 36.98
N CYS A 153 -10.83 2.22 36.04
CA CYS A 153 -10.31 2.19 34.68
C CYS A 153 -9.22 3.24 34.49
N ASP A 154 -8.19 2.88 33.74
CA ASP A 154 -7.07 3.77 33.42
C ASP A 154 -7.48 4.93 32.48
N ALA A 155 -6.63 5.94 32.40
CA ALA A 155 -6.89 7.14 31.61
C ALA A 155 -6.95 6.87 30.09
N ARG A 156 -6.19 5.89 29.59
CA ARG A 156 -6.17 5.53 28.16
C ARG A 156 -7.49 4.85 27.78
N SER A 157 -7.97 3.87 28.55
CA SER A 157 -9.29 3.26 28.31
C SER A 157 -10.44 4.27 28.35
N LYS A 158 -10.37 5.28 29.23
CA LYS A 158 -11.35 6.37 29.28
C LYS A 158 -11.39 7.20 28.01
N LEU A 159 -10.23 7.54 27.45
CA LEU A 159 -10.12 8.30 26.21
C LEU A 159 -10.56 7.46 25.00
N GLU A 160 -10.14 6.21 24.93
CA GLU A 160 -10.53 5.28 23.86
C GLU A 160 -12.05 5.03 23.86
N ALA A 161 -12.67 4.83 25.02
CA ALA A 161 -14.13 4.68 25.11
C ALA A 161 -14.87 5.95 24.63
N LYS A 162 -14.36 7.15 24.96
CA LYS A 162 -14.93 8.43 24.48
C LYS A 162 -14.79 8.57 22.97
N ALA A 163 -13.64 8.23 22.41
CA ALA A 163 -13.41 8.27 20.96
C ALA A 163 -14.30 7.27 20.22
N TYR A 164 -14.47 6.07 20.77
CA TYR A 164 -15.34 5.03 20.23
C TYR A 164 -16.82 5.46 20.20
N VAL A 165 -17.32 6.03 21.30
CA VAL A 165 -18.69 6.58 21.36
C VAL A 165 -18.87 7.71 20.34
N ALA A 166 -17.91 8.62 20.25
CA ALA A 166 -17.95 9.73 19.31
C ALA A 166 -17.98 9.23 17.85
N TRP A 167 -17.18 8.21 17.52
CA TRP A 167 -17.19 7.57 16.21
C TRP A 167 -18.54 6.91 15.87
N ILE A 168 -19.05 6.01 16.72
CA ILE A 168 -20.33 5.30 16.48
C ILE A 168 -21.50 6.28 16.38
N THR A 169 -21.52 7.31 17.24
CA THR A 169 -22.55 8.35 17.22
C THR A 169 -22.46 9.19 15.94
N GLY A 170 -21.25 9.55 15.53
CA GLY A 170 -20.99 10.22 14.26
C GLY A 170 -21.46 9.41 13.06
N SER A 171 -21.18 8.11 13.02
CA SER A 171 -21.66 7.20 11.97
C SER A 171 -23.19 7.11 11.92
N LEU A 172 -23.87 7.06 13.08
CA LEU A 172 -25.34 7.10 13.13
C LEU A 172 -25.89 8.41 12.55
N GLN A 173 -25.32 9.55 12.94
CA GLN A 173 -25.77 10.86 12.48
C GLN A 173 -25.48 11.09 10.99
N PHE A 174 -24.36 10.55 10.50
CA PHE A 174 -24.03 10.52 9.09
C PHE A 174 -25.11 9.79 8.27
N GLU A 175 -25.52 8.60 8.69
CA GLU A 175 -26.58 7.82 8.04
C GLU A 175 -27.97 8.48 8.12
N LEU A 176 -28.18 9.32 9.15
CA LEU A 176 -29.36 10.17 9.31
C LEU A 176 -29.28 11.48 8.51
N GLN A 177 -28.19 11.73 7.79
CA GLN A 177 -27.95 12.98 7.03
C GLN A 177 -27.90 14.25 7.91
N LEU A 178 -27.58 14.08 9.19
CA LEU A 178 -27.39 15.20 10.12
C LEU A 178 -25.92 15.64 10.07
N TRP A 179 -25.53 16.34 9.00
CA TRP A 179 -24.14 16.61 8.65
C TRP A 179 -23.37 17.39 9.72
N ARG A 180 -23.96 18.43 10.31
CA ARG A 180 -23.32 19.24 11.36
C ARG A 180 -23.03 18.42 12.64
N PRO A 181 -24.02 17.77 13.28
CA PRO A 181 -23.75 16.88 14.42
C PRO A 181 -22.80 15.74 14.10
N ALA A 182 -22.92 15.13 12.90
CA ALA A 182 -22.04 14.06 12.46
C ALA A 182 -20.59 14.52 12.40
N MET A 183 -20.33 15.67 11.76
CA MET A 183 -19.00 16.26 11.68
C MET A 183 -18.43 16.56 13.07
N GLU A 184 -19.20 17.15 13.97
CA GLU A 184 -18.75 17.45 15.32
C GLU A 184 -18.30 16.19 16.08
N ASN A 185 -19.07 15.11 16.00
CA ASN A 185 -18.74 13.87 16.70
C ASN A 185 -17.61 13.08 16.02
N LEU A 186 -17.53 13.07 14.69
CA LEU A 186 -16.40 12.48 13.96
C LEU A 186 -15.11 13.26 14.23
N LYS A 187 -15.16 14.59 14.29
CA LYS A 187 -14.00 15.45 14.61
C LYS A 187 -13.55 15.27 16.06
N LYS A 188 -14.48 15.09 17.00
CA LYS A 188 -14.15 14.70 18.39
C LYS A 188 -13.40 13.37 18.43
N ALA A 189 -13.84 12.36 17.66
CA ALA A 189 -13.14 11.08 17.58
C ALA A 189 -11.72 11.24 16.98
N GLN A 190 -11.59 11.98 15.88
CA GLN A 190 -10.31 12.28 15.23
C GLN A 190 -9.31 12.91 16.21
N VAL A 191 -9.69 13.99 16.89
CA VAL A 191 -8.80 14.71 17.81
C VAL A 191 -8.33 13.82 18.97
N VAL A 192 -9.20 12.93 19.47
CA VAL A 192 -8.80 12.02 20.56
C VAL A 192 -7.84 10.95 20.03
N TYR A 193 -8.09 10.37 18.85
CA TYR A 193 -7.18 9.38 18.27
C TYR A 193 -5.82 9.97 17.86
N GLU A 194 -5.77 11.20 17.35
CA GLU A 194 -4.51 11.91 17.06
C GLU A 194 -3.69 12.18 18.35
N LYS A 195 -4.37 12.56 19.43
CA LYS A 195 -3.74 12.76 20.74
C LYS A 195 -3.25 11.45 21.35
N LEU A 196 -3.97 10.34 21.14
CA LEU A 196 -3.52 9.01 21.57
C LEU A 196 -2.33 8.54 20.73
N ALA A 197 -2.34 8.76 19.41
CA ALA A 197 -1.24 8.44 18.51
C ALA A 197 0.06 9.18 18.89
N THR A 198 -0.03 10.44 19.29
CA THR A 198 1.15 11.23 19.68
C THR A 198 1.68 10.88 21.08
N ALA A 199 0.81 10.40 21.98
CA ALA A 199 1.18 10.07 23.36
C ALA A 199 1.73 8.65 23.54
N LEU A 200 1.58 7.77 22.54
CA LEU A 200 1.93 6.34 22.63
C LEU A 200 3.22 6.00 21.85
N PRO A 201 3.89 4.87 22.20
CA PRO A 201 5.07 4.37 21.47
C PRO A 201 4.76 4.07 20.01
N GLU A 202 5.77 4.14 19.14
CA GLU A 202 5.66 4.04 17.68
C GLU A 202 4.87 2.82 17.18
N GLU A 203 5.01 1.67 17.85
CA GLU A 203 4.29 0.42 17.55
C GLU A 203 2.76 0.57 17.67
N ASP A 204 2.29 1.30 18.68
CA ASP A 204 0.86 1.52 18.94
C ASP A 204 0.28 2.62 18.05
N GLN A 205 1.11 3.54 17.53
CA GLN A 205 0.63 4.71 16.76
C GLN A 205 -0.02 4.35 15.44
N VAL A 206 0.49 3.29 14.79
CA VAL A 206 0.05 2.86 13.45
C VAL A 206 -1.45 2.67 13.41
N LEU A 207 -2.01 2.06 14.46
CA LEU A 207 -3.42 1.77 14.56
C LEU A 207 -4.29 3.01 14.71
N TYR A 208 -3.88 3.97 15.54
CA TYR A 208 -4.62 5.23 15.70
C TYR A 208 -4.54 6.09 14.43
N LYS A 209 -3.40 6.08 13.74
CA LYS A 209 -3.22 6.78 12.45
C LYS A 209 -4.13 6.20 11.37
N GLN A 210 -4.15 4.87 11.22
CA GLN A 210 -5.09 4.17 10.32
C GLN A 210 -6.54 4.57 10.62
N ARG A 211 -6.91 4.61 11.91
CA ARG A 211 -8.27 4.99 12.28
C ARG A 211 -8.60 6.45 11.93
N VAL A 212 -7.65 7.37 12.04
CA VAL A 212 -7.84 8.78 11.64
C VAL A 212 -8.00 8.90 10.13
N GLU A 213 -7.20 8.15 9.36
CA GLU A 213 -7.31 8.09 7.90
C GLU A 213 -8.69 7.59 7.46
N GLU A 214 -9.24 6.55 8.12
CA GLU A 214 -10.59 6.03 7.84
C GLU A 214 -11.73 7.04 8.09
N LEU A 215 -11.55 7.98 9.03
CA LEU A 215 -12.55 9.02 9.31
C LEU A 215 -12.55 10.14 8.28
N SER A 216 -11.42 10.34 7.57
CA SER A 216 -11.20 11.48 6.69
C SER A 216 -12.22 11.60 5.55
N PRO A 217 -12.59 10.52 4.82
CA PRO A 217 -13.62 10.61 3.79
C PRO A 217 -14.99 11.06 4.31
N SER A 218 -15.38 10.57 5.49
CA SER A 218 -16.66 10.92 6.11
C SER A 218 -16.69 12.38 6.57
N LEU A 219 -15.57 12.90 7.09
CA LEU A 219 -15.43 14.30 7.50
C LEU A 219 -15.48 15.26 6.31
N ARG A 220 -14.77 14.95 5.21
CA ARG A 220 -14.80 15.76 3.98
C ARG A 220 -16.21 15.79 3.37
N TYR A 221 -16.88 14.63 3.34
CA TYR A 221 -18.26 14.56 2.86
C TYR A 221 -19.23 15.38 3.74
N CYS A 222 -19.06 15.40 5.06
CA CYS A 222 -19.85 16.28 5.92
C CYS A 222 -19.56 17.76 5.64
N ALA A 223 -18.28 18.14 5.45
CA ALA A 223 -17.87 19.53 5.20
C ALA A 223 -18.54 20.10 3.95
N TYR A 224 -18.51 19.31 2.87
CA TYR A 224 -19.14 19.64 1.61
C TYR A 224 -20.65 19.87 1.75
N ASN A 225 -21.37 18.95 2.41
CA ASN A 225 -22.82 19.10 2.61
C ASN A 225 -23.20 20.24 3.56
N ILE A 226 -22.25 20.80 4.30
CA ILE A 226 -22.45 21.99 5.16
C ILE A 226 -22.25 23.28 4.34
N GLY A 227 -21.56 23.23 3.19
CA GLY A 227 -21.29 24.36 2.31
C GLY A 227 -19.91 24.99 2.52
N ASP A 228 -18.90 24.20 2.90
CA ASP A 228 -17.51 24.64 2.97
C ASP A 228 -16.82 24.38 1.60
N ASP A 229 -16.81 25.39 0.73
CA ASP A 229 -16.34 25.29 -0.67
C ASP A 229 -14.83 24.96 -0.79
N SER A 230 -14.08 25.10 0.31
CA SER A 230 -12.65 24.78 0.37
C SER A 230 -12.34 23.28 0.24
N SER A 231 -13.33 22.39 0.44
CA SER A 231 -13.14 20.94 0.41
C SER A 231 -13.44 20.27 -0.94
N ILE A 232 -13.73 21.05 -1.99
CA ILE A 232 -14.09 20.51 -3.32
C ILE A 232 -12.86 19.90 -4.01
N ASP A 233 -11.71 20.57 -3.92
CA ASP A 233 -10.43 20.08 -4.46
C ASP A 233 -9.97 18.79 -3.75
N ASP A 234 -10.14 18.71 -2.43
CA ASP A 234 -9.79 17.52 -1.62
C ASP A 234 -10.77 16.34 -1.81
N LEU A 235 -11.98 16.59 -2.33
CA LEU A 235 -12.98 15.57 -2.68
C LEU A 235 -12.69 14.93 -4.04
N LEU A 236 -12.13 15.69 -4.98
CA LEU A 236 -11.67 15.20 -6.27
C LEU A 236 -10.57 14.14 -6.15
N GLU A 237 -9.68 14.28 -5.16
CA GLU A 237 -8.63 13.29 -4.85
C GLU A 237 -9.18 11.96 -4.32
N LEU A 238 -10.35 11.95 -3.66
CA LEU A 238 -10.97 10.73 -3.11
C LEU A 238 -11.74 9.90 -4.14
N ARG A 239 -11.95 10.44 -5.36
CA ARG A 239 -12.62 9.73 -6.46
C ARG A 239 -11.87 8.47 -6.89
N SER A 240 -10.54 8.47 -6.76
CA SER A 240 -9.68 7.32 -7.10
C SER A 240 -9.84 6.13 -6.13
N HIS A 241 -10.39 6.34 -4.93
CA HIS A 241 -10.46 5.33 -3.86
C HIS A 241 -11.88 4.98 -3.38
N GLY A 242 -12.92 5.66 -3.87
CA GLY A 242 -14.31 5.36 -3.48
C GLY A 242 -14.85 4.07 -4.08
N GLN A 243 -15.67 3.32 -3.34
CA GLN A 243 -16.50 2.22 -3.87
C GLN A 243 -17.99 2.48 -3.62
N GLY A 244 -18.83 2.19 -4.63
CA GLY A 244 -20.29 2.08 -4.49
C GLY A 244 -21.09 3.38 -4.57
N ASP A 245 -22.21 3.42 -3.84
CA ASP A 245 -23.28 4.45 -3.88
C ASP A 245 -22.79 5.87 -3.53
N LEU A 246 -21.64 5.98 -2.85
CA LEU A 246 -20.97 7.25 -2.56
C LEU A 246 -20.42 7.90 -3.84
N LEU A 247 -19.89 7.12 -4.79
CA LEU A 247 -19.37 7.60 -6.07
C LEU A 247 -20.50 8.13 -6.97
N ALA A 248 -21.62 7.40 -7.05
CA ALA A 248 -22.77 7.80 -7.87
C ALA A 248 -23.42 9.10 -7.37
N ASN A 249 -23.51 9.28 -6.04
CA ASN A 249 -24.01 10.52 -5.43
C ASN A 249 -22.99 11.66 -5.53
N LEU A 250 -21.67 11.37 -5.47
CA LEU A 250 -20.61 12.37 -5.69
C LEU A 250 -20.61 12.88 -7.13
N ASP A 251 -20.72 12.00 -8.14
CA ASP A 251 -20.73 12.38 -9.56
C ASP A 251 -21.96 13.27 -9.90
N THR A 252 -23.14 12.96 -9.34
CA THR A 252 -24.35 13.79 -9.53
C THR A 252 -24.27 15.12 -8.79
N LEU A 253 -23.70 15.15 -7.58
CA LEU A 253 -23.53 16.40 -6.81
C LEU A 253 -22.44 17.31 -7.39
N MET A 254 -21.36 16.74 -7.95
CA MET A 254 -20.33 17.51 -8.65
C MET A 254 -20.84 18.14 -9.96
N ALA A 255 -21.71 17.43 -10.69
CA ALA A 255 -22.39 17.98 -11.86
C ALA A 255 -23.24 19.21 -11.48
N GLN A 256 -23.99 19.13 -10.38
CA GLN A 256 -24.84 20.23 -9.88
C GLN A 256 -24.05 21.43 -9.32
N THR A 257 -22.84 21.21 -8.80
CA THR A 257 -22.01 22.30 -8.25
C THR A 257 -21.22 23.03 -9.34
N ARG A 258 -20.84 22.33 -10.41
CA ARG A 258 -20.23 22.97 -11.60
C ARG A 258 -21.19 23.93 -12.31
N GLU A 259 -22.51 23.74 -12.19
CA GLU A 259 -23.52 24.66 -12.72
C GLU A 259 -23.58 26.01 -11.98
N ARG A 260 -23.15 26.09 -10.71
CA ARG A 260 -23.30 27.30 -9.89
C ARG A 260 -22.08 28.22 -9.87
N GLY A 261 -20.90 27.71 -10.24
CA GLY A 261 -19.63 28.44 -10.08
C GLY A 261 -18.84 28.76 -11.36
N THR A 262 -19.34 28.45 -12.57
CA THR A 262 -18.48 28.53 -13.76
C THR A 262 -18.45 29.91 -14.42
N GLU A 263 -17.24 30.46 -14.59
CA GLU A 263 -16.92 31.26 -15.77
C GLU A 263 -17.24 30.43 -17.02
N VAL A 264 -18.25 30.86 -17.78
CA VAL A 264 -18.69 30.15 -18.97
C VAL A 264 -17.61 30.32 -20.05
N VAL A 265 -16.83 29.27 -20.31
CA VAL A 265 -15.94 29.21 -21.49
C VAL A 265 -16.82 29.15 -22.73
N SER A 266 -17.17 30.31 -23.28
CA SER A 266 -18.00 30.45 -24.47
C SER A 266 -17.19 30.25 -25.76
N GLU A 267 -15.90 30.60 -25.75
CA GLU A 267 -15.00 30.54 -26.90
C GLU A 267 -13.65 29.95 -26.54
N VAL A 268 -13.05 29.22 -27.49
CA VAL A 268 -11.67 28.73 -27.40
C VAL A 268 -10.88 29.17 -28.61
N GLU A 269 -9.68 29.71 -28.35
CA GLU A 269 -8.70 30.03 -29.37
C GLU A 269 -7.69 28.90 -29.52
N TRP A 270 -7.53 28.40 -30.75
CA TRP A 270 -6.49 27.44 -31.12
C TRP A 270 -5.86 27.84 -32.45
N ARG A 271 -4.52 27.87 -32.52
CA ARG A 271 -3.73 28.32 -33.69
C ARG A 271 -4.25 29.59 -34.37
N GLY A 272 -4.62 30.61 -33.57
CA GLY A 272 -5.08 31.90 -34.06
C GLY A 272 -6.52 31.92 -34.59
N ARG A 273 -7.31 30.86 -34.38
CA ARG A 273 -8.75 30.82 -34.70
C ARG A 273 -9.57 30.61 -33.43
N SER A 274 -10.47 31.56 -33.13
CA SER A 274 -11.48 31.40 -32.07
C SER A 274 -12.68 30.61 -32.58
N VAL A 275 -13.14 29.64 -31.79
CA VAL A 275 -14.31 28.83 -32.09
C VAL A 275 -15.23 28.72 -30.86
N PRO A 276 -16.55 28.91 -31.04
CA PRO A 276 -17.50 28.81 -29.94
C PRO A 276 -17.69 27.36 -29.46
N ALA A 277 -17.59 27.15 -28.16
CA ALA A 277 -17.86 25.88 -27.50
C ALA A 277 -19.34 25.80 -27.06
N LYS A 278 -20.24 25.66 -28.05
CA LYS A 278 -21.70 25.52 -27.81
C LYS A 278 -22.08 24.30 -26.97
N PRO A 279 -21.53 23.08 -27.21
CA PRO A 279 -21.92 21.92 -26.41
C PRO A 279 -21.39 22.04 -24.98
N GLU A 280 -22.29 21.86 -24.00
CA GLU A 280 -21.97 21.97 -22.58
C GLU A 280 -20.88 21.02 -22.13
N ARG A 281 -20.95 19.75 -22.56
CA ARG A 281 -19.92 18.75 -22.28
C ARG A 281 -18.53 19.17 -22.77
N VAL A 282 -18.46 19.88 -23.89
CA VAL A 282 -17.20 20.40 -24.43
C VAL A 282 -16.67 21.53 -23.56
N ARG A 283 -17.51 22.46 -23.10
CA ARG A 283 -17.08 23.52 -22.17
C ARG A 283 -16.52 22.96 -20.88
N LEU A 284 -17.21 21.99 -20.28
CA LEU A 284 -16.79 21.33 -19.05
C LEU A 284 -15.44 20.63 -19.22
N PHE A 285 -15.25 19.92 -20.34
CA PHE A 285 -13.97 19.29 -20.66
C PHE A 285 -12.84 20.30 -20.86
N LEU A 286 -13.08 21.41 -21.55
CA LEU A 286 -12.05 22.43 -21.79
C LEU A 286 -11.60 23.13 -20.50
N LEU A 287 -12.49 23.25 -19.53
CA LEU A 287 -12.13 23.71 -18.18
C LEU A 287 -11.27 22.68 -17.45
N SER A 288 -11.66 21.40 -17.46
CA SER A 288 -10.87 20.34 -16.83
C SER A 288 -9.50 20.19 -17.48
N GLU A 289 -9.39 20.39 -18.79
CA GLU A 289 -8.11 20.41 -19.53
C GLU A 289 -7.18 21.52 -19.05
N LYS A 290 -7.69 22.73 -18.77
CA LYS A 290 -6.90 23.84 -18.22
C LYS A 290 -6.41 23.57 -16.80
N GLU A 291 -7.22 22.89 -15.99
CA GLU A 291 -6.87 22.50 -14.62
C GLU A 291 -5.93 21.29 -14.59
N ALA A 292 -6.03 20.39 -15.56
CA ALA A 292 -5.23 19.18 -15.66
C ALA A 292 -3.72 19.47 -15.71
N GLU A 293 -3.30 20.57 -16.35
CA GLU A 293 -1.88 20.93 -16.35
C GLU A 293 -1.36 21.31 -14.95
N LYS A 294 -2.22 21.87 -14.10
CA LYS A 294 -1.85 22.19 -12.72
C LYS A 294 -1.81 20.92 -11.86
N SER A 295 -2.77 20.01 -12.02
CA SER A 295 -2.78 18.74 -11.28
C SER A 295 -1.62 17.84 -11.69
N LEU A 296 -1.28 17.76 -12.98
CA LEU A 296 -0.13 17.01 -13.47
C LEU A 296 1.22 17.51 -12.94
N LYS A 297 1.34 18.82 -12.66
CA LYS A 297 2.53 19.41 -12.03
C LYS A 297 2.61 19.13 -10.52
N ARG A 298 1.46 18.92 -9.86
CA ARG A 298 1.40 18.63 -8.41
C ARG A 298 1.67 17.16 -8.10
N ALA A 299 1.26 16.25 -8.98
CA ALA A 299 1.49 14.81 -8.81
C ALA A 299 3.01 14.49 -8.77
N SER A 300 3.45 13.74 -7.76
CA SER A 300 4.85 13.32 -7.63
C SER A 300 5.15 12.14 -8.56
N ASP A 301 4.23 11.18 -8.62
CA ASP A 301 4.50 9.86 -9.19
C ASP A 301 3.98 9.71 -10.63
N ASN A 302 4.71 8.93 -11.43
CA ASN A 302 4.31 8.64 -12.82
C ASN A 302 3.01 7.84 -12.89
N THR A 303 2.71 6.99 -11.90
CA THR A 303 1.46 6.22 -11.79
C THR A 303 0.24 7.13 -11.61
N GLU A 304 0.33 8.11 -10.71
CA GLU A 304 -0.72 9.12 -10.49
C GLU A 304 -0.94 9.99 -11.73
N LYS A 305 0.14 10.45 -12.37
CA LYS A 305 0.06 11.22 -13.61
C LYS A 305 -0.63 10.45 -14.73
N ILE A 306 -0.37 9.14 -14.84
CA ILE A 306 -1.05 8.28 -15.82
C ILE A 306 -2.55 8.19 -15.51
N ALA A 307 -2.94 7.96 -14.25
CA ALA A 307 -4.34 7.87 -13.85
C ALA A 307 -5.13 9.17 -14.11
N LEU A 308 -4.51 10.32 -13.84
CA LEU A 308 -5.08 11.64 -14.14
C LEU A 308 -5.30 11.82 -15.66
N LEU A 309 -4.30 11.46 -16.48
CA LEU A 309 -4.42 11.53 -17.95
C LEU A 309 -5.46 10.56 -18.49
N GLU A 310 -5.60 9.36 -17.94
CA GLU A 310 -6.62 8.39 -18.36
C GLU A 310 -8.03 8.91 -18.10
N THR A 311 -8.25 9.53 -16.93
CA THR A 311 -9.52 10.17 -16.58
C THR A 311 -9.85 11.29 -17.57
N LEU A 312 -8.89 12.19 -17.81
CA LEU A 312 -9.04 13.30 -18.75
C LEU A 312 -9.32 12.82 -20.19
N LEU A 313 -8.68 11.71 -20.61
CA LEU A 313 -8.92 11.09 -21.92
C LEU A 313 -10.32 10.49 -22.04
N MET A 314 -10.91 9.99 -20.95
CA MET A 314 -12.31 9.54 -20.95
C MET A 314 -13.25 10.74 -21.13
N ASP A 315 -13.05 11.80 -20.36
CA ASP A 315 -13.84 13.04 -20.48
C ASP A 315 -13.73 13.64 -21.90
N CYS A 316 -12.54 13.61 -22.50
CA CYS A 316 -12.29 14.06 -23.86
C CYS A 316 -13.08 13.25 -24.90
N LYS A 317 -13.20 11.93 -24.72
CA LYS A 317 -13.99 11.07 -25.62
C LYS A 317 -15.48 11.44 -25.55
N ASP A 318 -16.00 11.70 -24.37
CA ASP A 318 -17.40 12.10 -24.17
C ASP A 318 -17.67 13.48 -24.76
N ALA A 319 -16.71 14.41 -24.63
CA ALA A 319 -16.77 15.72 -25.28
C ALA A 319 -16.75 15.62 -26.81
N ILE A 320 -15.90 14.78 -27.38
CA ILE A 320 -15.86 14.51 -28.83
C ILE A 320 -17.19 13.90 -29.31
N ALA A 321 -17.77 12.97 -28.55
CA ALA A 321 -19.06 12.38 -28.87
C ALA A 321 -20.17 13.44 -28.90
N ALA A 322 -20.23 14.31 -27.89
CA ALA A 322 -21.19 15.41 -27.84
C ALA A 322 -21.04 16.38 -29.02
N ALA A 323 -19.82 16.77 -29.36
CA ALA A 323 -19.55 17.64 -30.51
C ALA A 323 -19.92 16.97 -31.85
N ARG A 324 -19.72 15.65 -31.98
CA ARG A 324 -20.14 14.88 -33.17
C ARG A 324 -21.65 14.80 -33.29
N ASP A 325 -22.36 14.63 -32.19
CA ASP A 325 -23.83 14.56 -32.21
C ASP A 325 -24.44 15.92 -32.55
N GLU A 326 -23.90 17.02 -32.03
CA GLU A 326 -24.30 18.37 -32.44
C GLU A 326 -24.06 18.60 -33.95
N MET A 327 -22.95 18.07 -34.48
CA MET A 327 -22.62 18.17 -35.91
C MET A 327 -23.58 17.38 -36.80
N LYS A 328 -24.18 16.30 -36.30
CA LYS A 328 -25.24 15.58 -37.01
C LYS A 328 -26.55 16.35 -36.99
N THR A 329 -26.86 17.05 -35.91
CA THR A 329 -28.10 17.84 -35.78
C THR A 329 -28.06 19.18 -36.52
N ASP A 330 -26.87 19.77 -36.70
CA ASP A 330 -26.68 21.10 -37.30
C ASP A 330 -26.58 21.09 -38.85
N GLN A 331 -27.04 20.02 -39.54
CA GLN A 331 -27.03 19.99 -41.01
C GLN A 331 -28.24 20.73 -41.62
N PRO A 332 -27.98 21.79 -42.40
CA PRO A 332 -28.65 21.94 -43.69
C PRO A 332 -27.64 21.76 -44.84
N ALA A 333 -28.11 21.05 -45.86
CA ALA A 333 -27.41 20.83 -47.11
C ALA A 333 -27.13 22.15 -47.85
N LYS A 334 -25.86 22.56 -47.97
CA LYS A 334 -25.23 23.15 -49.19
C LYS A 334 -23.80 23.65 -48.92
N ALA A 335 -23.00 23.57 -49.99
CA ALA A 335 -21.64 24.11 -50.19
C ALA A 335 -20.49 23.36 -49.50
N ARG A 336 -19.99 22.34 -50.21
CA ARG A 336 -18.79 21.54 -49.87
C ARG A 336 -17.50 22.15 -50.45
N THR A 337 -17.41 23.48 -50.50
CA THR A 337 -16.24 24.21 -50.99
C THR A 337 -16.09 25.51 -50.22
N GLY A 338 -15.40 25.45 -49.09
CA GLY A 338 -15.10 26.56 -48.19
C GLY A 338 -14.25 26.08 -47.00
N PRO A 339 -13.64 26.99 -46.22
CA PRO A 339 -12.88 26.63 -45.02
C PRO A 339 -13.74 25.84 -44.03
N LEU A 340 -13.13 24.95 -43.24
CA LEU A 340 -13.81 24.07 -42.29
C LEU A 340 -14.85 24.81 -41.44
N SER A 341 -16.01 24.18 -41.27
CA SER A 341 -17.05 24.63 -40.34
C SER A 341 -16.47 24.81 -38.93
N SER A 342 -16.98 25.79 -38.18
CA SER A 342 -16.56 26.04 -36.80
C SER A 342 -16.61 24.78 -35.93
N LEU A 343 -17.65 23.96 -36.09
CA LEU A 343 -17.81 22.73 -35.33
C LEU A 343 -16.85 21.61 -35.79
N GLN A 344 -16.50 21.56 -37.08
CA GLN A 344 -15.46 20.65 -37.59
C GLN A 344 -14.07 21.04 -37.10
N TYR A 345 -13.80 22.34 -36.99
CA TYR A 345 -12.57 22.85 -36.42
C TYR A 345 -12.48 22.54 -34.91
N LEU A 346 -13.59 22.72 -34.16
CA LEU A 346 -13.68 22.30 -32.76
C LEU A 346 -13.41 20.81 -32.58
N LEU A 347 -13.97 19.95 -33.43
CA LEU A 347 -13.70 18.52 -33.42
C LEU A 347 -12.23 18.20 -33.72
N SER A 348 -11.60 18.94 -34.62
CA SER A 348 -10.18 18.79 -34.94
C SER A 348 -9.32 19.18 -33.74
N TYR A 349 -9.69 20.24 -33.02
CA TYR A 349 -9.03 20.66 -31.78
C TYR A 349 -9.19 19.64 -30.64
N LEU A 350 -10.41 19.15 -30.40
CA LEU A 350 -10.64 18.11 -29.38
C LEU A 350 -9.89 16.81 -29.72
N THR A 351 -9.81 16.47 -31.01
CA THR A 351 -9.02 15.31 -31.46
C THR A 351 -7.53 15.54 -31.27
N TYR A 352 -7.04 16.76 -31.50
CA TYR A 352 -5.67 17.16 -31.20
C TYR A 352 -5.35 17.01 -29.70
N ILE A 353 -6.21 17.50 -28.80
CA ILE A 353 -6.04 17.33 -27.34
C ILE A 353 -6.00 15.84 -26.99
N ARG A 354 -6.95 15.05 -27.47
CA ARG A 354 -6.98 13.59 -27.25
C ARG A 354 -5.66 12.92 -27.64
N LEU A 355 -5.15 13.24 -28.83
CA LEU A 355 -3.94 12.63 -29.38
C LEU A 355 -2.69 13.07 -28.60
N THR A 356 -2.55 14.36 -28.32
CA THR A 356 -1.40 14.90 -27.57
C THR A 356 -1.37 14.39 -26.13
N ARG A 357 -2.50 14.32 -25.43
CA ARG A 357 -2.59 13.72 -24.09
C ARG A 357 -2.37 12.21 -24.09
N THR A 358 -2.80 11.51 -25.15
CA THR A 358 -2.48 10.09 -25.33
C THR A 358 -0.97 9.87 -25.51
N ILE A 359 -0.30 10.72 -26.28
CA ILE A 359 1.16 10.71 -26.44
C ILE A 359 1.83 10.98 -25.09
N GLN A 360 1.39 11.99 -24.34
CA GLN A 360 1.93 12.32 -23.02
C GLN A 360 1.82 11.14 -22.04
N ARG A 361 0.66 10.47 -21.99
CA ARG A 361 0.47 9.26 -21.16
C ARG A 361 1.44 8.16 -21.56
N ASN A 362 1.57 7.89 -22.86
CA ASN A 362 2.47 6.84 -23.34
C ASN A 362 3.94 7.18 -23.08
N LEU A 363 4.32 8.46 -23.06
CA LEU A 363 5.68 8.88 -22.68
C LEU A 363 5.98 8.61 -21.21
N LEU A 364 5.01 8.83 -20.31
CA LEU A 364 5.18 8.45 -18.90
C LEU A 364 5.33 6.94 -18.72
N MET A 365 4.62 6.14 -19.54
CA MET A 365 4.80 4.68 -19.58
C MET A 365 6.16 4.28 -20.15
N VAL A 366 6.71 5.05 -21.10
CA VAL A 366 8.06 4.84 -21.62
C VAL A 366 9.09 5.14 -20.52
N ASP A 367 8.92 6.22 -19.78
CA ASP A 367 9.80 6.59 -18.68
C ASP A 367 9.83 5.50 -17.59
N SER A 368 8.66 5.03 -17.14
CA SER A 368 8.57 3.92 -16.18
C SER A 368 9.13 2.61 -16.71
N ALA A 369 9.00 2.34 -18.02
CA ALA A 369 9.59 1.15 -18.64
C ALA A 369 11.12 1.26 -18.78
N LYS A 370 11.66 2.47 -19.02
CA LYS A 370 13.10 2.71 -19.05
C LYS A 370 13.74 2.52 -17.68
N THR A 371 13.14 3.09 -16.63
CA THR A 371 13.66 2.93 -15.25
C THR A 371 13.65 1.46 -14.82
N ALA A 372 12.60 0.72 -15.14
CA ALA A 372 12.50 -0.71 -14.87
C ALA A 372 13.53 -1.57 -15.66
N LEU A 373 14.05 -1.08 -16.80
CA LEU A 373 15.11 -1.77 -17.55
C LEU A 373 16.52 -1.51 -16.99
N THR A 374 16.75 -0.34 -16.39
CA THR A 374 18.03 0.03 -15.79
C THR A 374 18.22 -0.60 -14.40
N ASP A 375 17.15 -0.76 -13.62
CA ASP A 375 17.18 -1.41 -12.31
C ASP A 375 17.25 -2.94 -12.45
N ARG A 376 18.43 -3.45 -12.76
CA ARG A 376 18.73 -4.89 -12.86
C ARG A 376 18.68 -5.65 -11.51
N ASN A 377 18.43 -4.96 -10.40
CA ASN A 377 18.48 -5.51 -9.03
C ASN A 377 17.12 -5.94 -8.45
N ASP A 378 16.00 -5.69 -9.14
CA ASP A 378 14.72 -6.07 -8.58
C ASP A 378 14.35 -7.52 -8.94
N VAL A 379 14.65 -8.43 -8.00
CA VAL A 379 13.98 -9.73 -7.90
C VAL A 379 12.58 -9.45 -7.34
N SER A 380 11.75 -8.71 -8.08
CA SER A 380 10.35 -8.57 -7.72
C SER A 380 9.59 -9.84 -8.10
N MET A 381 9.00 -10.42 -7.07
CA MET A 381 8.10 -11.56 -7.10
C MET A 381 6.97 -11.33 -8.12
N GLU A 382 6.78 -12.32 -9.00
CA GLU A 382 5.58 -12.51 -9.84
C GLU A 382 5.14 -11.39 -10.82
N GLY A 383 6.02 -10.43 -11.14
CA GLY A 383 5.81 -9.42 -12.19
C GLY A 383 6.55 -9.72 -13.50
N ARG A 384 5.90 -9.51 -14.65
CA ARG A 384 6.52 -9.69 -15.99
C ARG A 384 7.71 -8.72 -16.13
N LYS A 385 8.95 -9.24 -16.21
CA LYS A 385 10.15 -8.41 -16.48
C LYS A 385 9.92 -7.56 -17.73
N THR A 386 10.12 -6.25 -17.61
CA THR A 386 10.04 -5.30 -18.72
C THR A 386 11.08 -5.68 -19.77
N ARG A 387 10.69 -5.74 -21.05
CA ARG A 387 11.61 -6.09 -22.15
C ARG A 387 11.73 -4.93 -23.15
N PRO A 388 12.83 -4.86 -23.93
CA PRO A 388 12.96 -3.88 -25.01
C PRO A 388 11.81 -3.90 -26.04
N GLN A 389 11.12 -5.04 -26.21
CA GLN A 389 9.93 -5.13 -27.06
C GLN A 389 8.75 -4.30 -26.52
N ASP A 390 8.62 -4.14 -25.21
CA ASP A 390 7.53 -3.36 -24.59
C ASP A 390 7.71 -1.86 -24.90
N LEU A 391 8.95 -1.36 -24.88
CA LEU A 391 9.30 0.01 -25.33
C LEU A 391 9.07 0.20 -26.83
N THR A 392 9.44 -0.78 -27.65
CA THR A 392 9.17 -0.74 -29.10
C THR A 392 7.68 -0.53 -29.37
N ARG A 393 6.81 -1.28 -28.69
CA ARG A 393 5.35 -1.16 -28.82
C ARG A 393 4.85 0.23 -28.41
N LEU A 394 5.36 0.79 -27.31
CA LEU A 394 4.96 2.13 -26.85
C LEU A 394 5.33 3.21 -27.87
N TYR A 395 6.54 3.16 -28.44
CA TYR A 395 6.95 4.10 -29.47
C TYR A 395 6.18 3.92 -30.79
N GLU A 396 5.77 2.69 -31.13
CA GLU A 396 4.90 2.45 -32.28
C GLU A 396 3.51 3.08 -32.10
N ILE A 397 2.92 2.96 -30.91
CA ILE A 397 1.65 3.63 -30.58
C ILE A 397 1.83 5.15 -30.64
N ILE A 398 2.93 5.69 -30.12
CA ILE A 398 3.23 7.13 -30.22
C ILE A 398 3.27 7.55 -31.70
N LEU A 399 4.01 6.82 -32.55
CA LEU A 399 4.09 7.11 -33.98
C LEU A 399 2.74 7.02 -34.69
N GLN A 400 1.88 6.09 -34.31
CA GLN A 400 0.51 6.02 -34.84
C GLN A 400 -0.31 7.26 -34.48
N ASN A 401 -0.22 7.75 -33.23
CA ASN A 401 -0.89 8.99 -32.83
C ASN A 401 -0.34 10.21 -33.59
N TYR A 402 0.97 10.27 -33.86
CA TYR A 402 1.55 11.33 -34.69
C TYR A 402 1.11 11.25 -36.16
N ALA A 403 0.91 10.05 -36.70
CA ALA A 403 0.34 9.89 -38.04
C ALA A 403 -1.11 10.40 -38.10
N GLU A 404 -1.92 10.14 -37.06
CA GLU A 404 -3.26 10.72 -36.92
C GLU A 404 -3.21 12.25 -36.78
N LEU A 405 -2.24 12.80 -36.03
CA LEU A 405 -2.03 14.25 -35.90
C LEU A 405 -1.70 14.92 -37.24
N GLN A 406 -0.91 14.24 -38.08
CA GLN A 406 -0.52 14.75 -39.39
C GLN A 406 -1.71 14.88 -40.35
N GLN A 407 -2.71 14.02 -40.19
CA GLN A 407 -3.93 13.95 -41.01
C GLN A 407 -5.11 14.69 -40.39
N LEU A 408 -4.87 15.58 -39.42
CA LEU A 408 -5.95 16.36 -38.80
C LEU A 408 -6.56 17.35 -39.81
N PRO A 409 -7.90 17.32 -40.01
CA PRO A 409 -8.56 18.24 -40.92
C PRO A 409 -8.26 19.70 -40.57
N GLY A 410 -7.86 20.50 -41.57
CA GLY A 410 -7.66 21.94 -41.41
C GLY A 410 -6.27 22.38 -41.01
N LEU A 411 -5.36 21.41 -40.83
CA LEU A 411 -3.94 21.66 -40.56
C LEU A 411 -3.03 21.10 -41.66
N GLU A 412 -3.62 20.69 -42.80
CA GLU A 412 -2.90 20.14 -43.95
C GLU A 412 -1.98 21.19 -44.59
N ASP A 413 -2.46 22.44 -44.70
CA ASP A 413 -1.73 23.56 -45.31
C ASP A 413 -0.83 24.33 -44.31
N ASP A 414 -0.89 23.99 -43.02
CA ASP A 414 -0.05 24.64 -42.01
C ASP A 414 1.36 24.06 -42.03
N LEU A 415 2.22 24.68 -42.84
CA LEU A 415 3.62 24.27 -43.02
C LEU A 415 4.40 24.20 -41.70
N THR A 416 4.13 25.11 -40.76
CA THR A 416 4.83 25.13 -39.47
C THR A 416 4.45 23.92 -38.63
N TYR A 417 3.15 23.59 -38.58
CA TYR A 417 2.65 22.39 -37.92
C TYR A 417 3.24 21.11 -38.50
N GLN A 418 3.24 20.99 -39.83
CA GLN A 418 3.70 19.79 -40.52
C GLN A 418 5.20 19.57 -40.27
N GLN A 419 6.01 20.64 -40.28
CA GLN A 419 7.44 20.58 -39.97
C GLN A 419 7.71 20.16 -38.52
N GLU A 420 6.96 20.70 -37.55
CA GLU A 420 7.06 20.32 -36.14
C GLU A 420 6.74 18.83 -35.94
N LEU A 421 5.64 18.35 -36.53
CA LEU A 421 5.27 16.94 -36.46
C LEU A 421 6.31 16.03 -37.14
N GLU A 422 6.85 16.43 -38.29
CA GLU A 422 7.84 15.64 -39.02
C GLU A 422 9.13 15.47 -38.20
N ALA A 423 9.58 16.51 -37.51
CA ALA A 423 10.73 16.45 -36.61
C ALA A 423 10.48 15.49 -35.44
N GLU A 424 9.29 15.51 -34.84
CA GLU A 424 8.94 14.58 -33.76
C GLU A 424 8.79 13.13 -34.25
N ILE A 425 8.18 12.92 -35.42
CA ILE A 425 8.09 11.59 -36.04
C ILE A 425 9.48 10.99 -36.28
N LYS A 426 10.43 11.77 -36.79
CA LYS A 426 11.83 11.33 -36.98
C LYS A 426 12.48 10.98 -35.64
N SER A 427 12.27 11.80 -34.61
CA SER A 427 12.78 11.57 -33.26
C SER A 427 12.28 10.23 -32.70
N TYR A 428 10.99 9.95 -32.77
CA TYR A 428 10.42 8.69 -32.28
C TYR A 428 10.75 7.47 -33.14
N ARG A 429 10.96 7.66 -34.44
CA ARG A 429 11.49 6.59 -35.32
C ARG A 429 12.91 6.19 -34.88
N ALA A 430 13.75 7.15 -34.46
CA ALA A 430 15.07 6.85 -33.91
C ALA A 430 14.96 5.96 -32.67
N PHE A 431 14.19 6.37 -31.66
CA PHE A 431 13.97 5.57 -30.44
C PHE A 431 13.40 4.18 -30.74
N ARG A 432 12.41 4.08 -31.62
CA ARG A 432 11.84 2.78 -32.01
C ARG A 432 12.90 1.89 -32.65
N CYS A 433 13.69 2.40 -33.60
CA CYS A 433 14.76 1.63 -34.24
C CYS A 433 15.80 1.15 -33.24
N PHE A 434 16.17 1.98 -32.26
CA PHE A 434 17.11 1.63 -31.21
C PHE A 434 16.62 0.46 -30.34
N TYR A 435 15.36 0.49 -29.86
CA TYR A 435 14.85 -0.61 -29.03
C TYR A 435 14.57 -1.90 -29.82
N ILE A 436 14.27 -1.81 -31.12
CA ILE A 436 14.24 -2.99 -31.99
C ILE A 436 15.66 -3.58 -32.12
N ALA A 437 16.69 -2.73 -32.28
CA ALA A 437 18.08 -3.18 -32.35
C ALA A 437 18.50 -3.90 -31.07
N GLN A 438 18.16 -3.37 -29.88
CA GLN A 438 18.40 -4.05 -28.60
C GLN A 438 17.70 -5.43 -28.53
N SER A 439 16.45 -5.51 -29.00
CA SER A 439 15.73 -6.78 -29.10
C SER A 439 16.45 -7.78 -30.02
N LEU A 440 16.92 -7.35 -31.19
CA LEU A 440 17.68 -8.21 -32.12
C LEU A 440 19.02 -8.65 -31.55
N ALA A 441 19.74 -7.74 -30.87
CA ALA A 441 20.98 -8.03 -30.18
C ALA A 441 20.78 -9.10 -29.08
N SER A 442 19.68 -9.02 -28.32
CA SER A 442 19.32 -10.05 -27.33
C SER A 442 19.06 -11.44 -27.93
N MET A 443 18.73 -11.50 -29.22
CA MET A 443 18.56 -12.74 -29.99
C MET A 443 19.82 -13.15 -30.77
N ARG A 444 20.98 -12.52 -30.51
CA ARG A 444 22.26 -12.72 -31.21
C ARG A 444 22.21 -12.47 -32.73
N ARG A 445 21.24 -11.67 -33.19
CA ARG A 445 21.12 -11.25 -34.60
C ARG A 445 21.92 -9.97 -34.84
N TRP A 446 23.24 -10.09 -34.71
CA TRP A 446 24.17 -8.96 -34.71
C TRP A 446 24.16 -8.11 -35.99
N PRO A 447 24.13 -8.68 -37.21
CA PRO A 447 24.10 -7.89 -38.43
C PRO A 447 22.83 -7.03 -38.54
N GLU A 448 21.67 -7.60 -38.21
CA GLU A 448 20.41 -6.88 -38.26
C GLU A 448 20.29 -5.84 -37.14
N ALA A 449 20.83 -6.13 -35.94
CA ALA A 449 20.93 -5.16 -34.86
C ALA A 449 21.79 -3.95 -35.27
N MET A 450 22.96 -4.19 -35.85
CA MET A 450 23.86 -3.13 -36.35
C MET A 450 23.19 -2.27 -37.42
N ALA A 451 22.49 -2.89 -38.37
CA ALA A 451 21.75 -2.15 -39.40
C ALA A 451 20.68 -1.21 -38.80
N LEU A 452 20.01 -1.63 -37.72
CA LEU A 452 19.02 -0.81 -37.04
C LEU A 452 19.63 0.28 -36.15
N TYR A 453 20.78 0.05 -35.54
CA TYR A 453 21.53 1.10 -34.83
C TYR A 453 21.94 2.22 -35.79
N HIS A 454 22.53 1.88 -36.93
CA HIS A 454 22.86 2.85 -37.98
C HIS A 454 21.61 3.61 -38.48
N ARG A 455 20.49 2.92 -38.65
CA ARG A 455 19.23 3.57 -39.06
C ARG A 455 18.68 4.51 -37.98
N SER A 456 18.81 4.14 -36.71
CA SER A 456 18.46 5.01 -35.58
C SER A 456 19.33 6.27 -35.60
N GLU A 457 20.63 6.12 -35.79
CA GLU A 457 21.60 7.23 -35.89
C GLU A 457 21.26 8.19 -37.04
N GLN A 458 20.88 7.65 -38.21
CA GLN A 458 20.40 8.45 -39.35
C GLN A 458 19.17 9.28 -38.98
N TYR A 459 18.17 8.67 -38.32
CA TYR A 459 16.98 9.40 -37.89
C TYR A 459 17.29 10.49 -36.87
N VAL A 460 18.25 10.28 -35.96
CA VAL A 460 18.68 11.36 -35.06
C VAL A 460 19.33 12.51 -35.83
N LYS A 461 20.21 12.19 -36.79
CA LYS A 461 20.84 13.20 -37.66
C LYS A 461 19.81 13.97 -38.50
N GLU A 462 18.76 13.31 -38.97
CA GLU A 462 17.67 13.96 -39.72
C GLU A 462 16.77 14.83 -38.82
N ALA A 463 16.45 14.35 -37.62
CA ALA A 463 15.64 15.10 -36.65
C ALA A 463 16.36 16.36 -36.15
N THR A 464 17.69 16.32 -36.02
CA THR A 464 18.51 17.43 -35.53
C THR A 464 18.90 18.44 -36.61
N LYS A 465 18.81 18.09 -37.90
CA LYS A 465 19.06 19.00 -39.04
C LYS A 465 17.91 20.00 -39.30
N GLY A 466 16.70 19.70 -38.81
CA GLY A 466 15.51 20.53 -39.01
C GLY A 466 15.31 21.61 -37.94
N THR A 467 14.08 22.13 -37.84
CA THR A 467 13.60 22.96 -36.73
C THR A 467 13.99 22.33 -35.39
N LYS A 468 14.44 23.15 -34.42
CA LYS A 468 14.87 22.67 -33.09
C LYS A 468 13.80 21.77 -32.48
N SER A 469 14.07 20.48 -32.40
CA SER A 469 13.21 19.52 -31.72
C SER A 469 13.18 19.84 -30.23
N THR A 470 12.01 19.71 -29.62
CA THR A 470 11.81 19.87 -28.16
C THR A 470 12.65 18.87 -27.36
N ARG A 471 13.10 17.77 -27.98
CA ARG A 471 13.79 16.64 -27.33
C ARG A 471 15.27 16.53 -27.70
N GLN A 472 15.92 17.65 -27.98
CA GLN A 472 17.29 17.66 -28.43
C GLN A 472 18.24 16.99 -27.43
N ASP A 473 18.04 17.20 -26.12
CA ASP A 473 18.85 16.57 -25.07
C ASP A 473 18.69 15.05 -25.06
N GLU A 474 17.46 14.53 -25.14
CA GLU A 474 17.19 13.08 -25.21
C GLU A 474 17.80 12.43 -26.45
N LEU A 475 17.76 13.12 -27.60
CA LEU A 475 18.38 12.64 -28.84
C LEU A 475 19.92 12.60 -28.76
N THR A 476 20.53 13.56 -28.06
CA THR A 476 21.98 13.53 -27.83
C THR A 476 22.41 12.42 -26.88
N ALA A 477 21.58 12.11 -25.87
CA ALA A 477 21.80 10.94 -25.02
C ALA A 477 21.67 9.65 -25.83
N LEU A 478 20.62 9.54 -26.66
CA LEU A 478 20.40 8.38 -27.52
C LEU A 478 21.57 8.12 -28.47
N LEU A 479 22.20 9.14 -29.04
CA LEU A 479 23.39 8.96 -29.88
C LEU A 479 24.55 8.29 -29.14
N LYS A 480 24.78 8.67 -27.87
CA LYS A 480 25.81 8.04 -27.04
C LYS A 480 25.45 6.58 -26.73
N ASP A 481 24.18 6.32 -26.46
CA ASP A 481 23.69 4.96 -26.20
C ASP A 481 23.82 4.08 -27.46
N ILE A 482 23.50 4.61 -28.64
CA ILE A 482 23.69 3.92 -29.93
C ILE A 482 25.16 3.55 -30.12
N GLU A 483 26.07 4.52 -29.95
CA GLU A 483 27.50 4.29 -30.12
C GLU A 483 28.02 3.20 -29.16
N GLY A 484 27.63 3.25 -27.89
CA GLY A 484 27.99 2.23 -26.90
C GLY A 484 27.48 0.84 -27.28
N GLU A 485 26.21 0.73 -27.66
CA GLU A 485 25.59 -0.54 -28.04
C GLU A 485 26.14 -1.09 -29.37
N GLU A 486 26.54 -0.25 -30.32
CA GLU A 486 27.23 -0.68 -31.54
C GLU A 486 28.59 -1.32 -31.22
N PHE A 487 29.38 -0.73 -30.32
CA PHE A 487 30.65 -1.34 -29.89
C PHE A 487 30.42 -2.66 -29.15
N CYS A 488 29.44 -2.72 -28.25
CA CYS A 488 29.07 -3.95 -27.54
C CYS A 488 28.63 -5.05 -28.52
N ALA A 489 27.72 -4.75 -29.45
CA ALA A 489 27.24 -5.70 -30.45
C ALA A 489 28.38 -6.20 -31.36
N ARG A 490 29.31 -5.31 -31.74
CA ARG A 490 30.48 -5.68 -32.53
C ARG A 490 31.40 -6.61 -31.76
N ALA A 491 31.71 -6.30 -30.50
CA ALA A 491 32.54 -7.16 -29.65
C ALA A 491 31.91 -8.55 -29.46
N HIS A 492 30.62 -8.61 -29.12
CA HIS A 492 29.89 -9.88 -28.98
C HIS A 492 29.85 -10.69 -30.27
N SER A 493 29.71 -10.05 -31.43
CA SER A 493 29.72 -10.75 -32.72
C SER A 493 31.06 -11.42 -33.03
N VAL A 494 32.18 -10.86 -32.56
CA VAL A 494 33.52 -11.46 -32.73
C VAL A 494 33.68 -12.63 -31.76
N LEU A 495 33.25 -12.48 -30.51
CA LEU A 495 33.31 -13.56 -29.52
C LEU A 495 32.45 -14.77 -29.92
N ASP A 496 31.25 -14.54 -30.45
CA ASP A 496 30.39 -15.62 -30.96
C ASP A 496 31.05 -16.36 -32.15
N GLN A 497 31.88 -15.70 -32.96
CA GLN A 497 32.62 -16.35 -34.05
C GLN A 497 33.80 -17.20 -33.56
N GLU A 498 34.37 -16.90 -32.39
CA GLU A 498 35.44 -17.68 -31.78
C GLU A 498 34.93 -19.00 -31.14
N GLU A 499 33.68 -19.05 -30.66
CA GLU A 499 33.05 -20.29 -30.17
C GLU A 499 32.86 -21.35 -31.28
N ASP A 500 32.70 -20.91 -32.54
CA ASP A 500 32.52 -21.79 -33.71
C ASP A 500 33.85 -22.18 -34.41
N ALA A 501 34.99 -21.64 -33.97
CA ALA A 501 36.29 -22.01 -34.52
C ALA A 501 36.78 -23.35 -33.94
N PRO A 502 37.22 -24.33 -34.77
CA PRO A 502 37.81 -25.57 -34.27
C PRO A 502 39.13 -25.24 -33.55
N GLY A 503 39.11 -25.29 -32.21
CA GLY A 503 40.28 -25.03 -31.38
C GLY A 503 41.47 -25.94 -31.70
N PRO A 504 42.71 -25.50 -31.38
CA PRO A 504 43.92 -26.27 -31.63
C PRO A 504 43.87 -27.64 -30.94
N ALA A 505 44.37 -28.67 -31.63
CA ALA A 505 44.26 -30.09 -31.29
C ALA A 505 44.39 -30.40 -29.79
N ARG A 506 43.33 -31.00 -29.24
CA ARG A 506 43.23 -31.57 -27.89
C ARG A 506 44.36 -32.59 -27.63
N SER A 507 45.44 -32.17 -27.01
CA SER A 507 46.49 -33.10 -26.56
C SER A 507 46.00 -33.82 -25.30
N ASN A 508 45.79 -35.14 -25.41
CA ASN A 508 45.43 -36.00 -24.28
C ASN A 508 46.59 -36.08 -23.25
N TYR A 509 46.63 -35.15 -22.29
CA TYR A 509 47.55 -35.21 -21.15
C TYR A 509 46.98 -36.12 -20.06
N ARG A 510 47.68 -37.22 -19.74
CA ARG A 510 47.32 -38.11 -18.62
C ARG A 510 48.12 -37.73 -17.37
N THR A 511 47.51 -37.00 -16.43
CA THR A 511 48.10 -36.67 -15.13
C THR A 511 47.59 -37.66 -14.06
N LYS A 512 48.45 -38.10 -13.15
CA LYS A 512 48.08 -39.01 -12.05
C LYS A 512 47.64 -38.28 -10.76
N LYS A 513 47.87 -36.97 -10.66
CA LYS A 513 47.48 -36.13 -9.52
C LYS A 513 45.97 -35.85 -9.51
N PRO A 514 45.31 -35.81 -8.34
CA PRO A 514 43.90 -35.47 -8.25
C PRO A 514 43.63 -33.99 -8.58
N LEU A 515 42.45 -33.67 -9.12
CA LEU A 515 42.05 -32.30 -9.52
C LEU A 515 42.32 -31.26 -8.42
N SER A 516 42.08 -31.63 -7.16
CA SER A 516 42.34 -30.79 -5.98
C SER A 516 43.76 -30.26 -5.84
N GLU A 517 44.77 -30.92 -6.40
CA GLU A 517 46.17 -30.46 -6.33
C GLU A 517 46.55 -29.44 -7.41
N HIS A 518 45.67 -29.15 -8.38
CA HIS A 518 46.00 -28.31 -9.53
C HIS A 518 44.83 -27.44 -10.01
N LEU A 519 44.00 -26.96 -9.07
CA LEU A 519 42.84 -26.08 -9.34
C LEU A 519 43.20 -24.74 -10.04
N GLY A 520 44.46 -24.31 -9.96
CA GLY A 520 44.94 -23.07 -10.59
C GLY A 520 45.28 -23.18 -12.07
N GLU A 521 45.20 -24.38 -12.67
CA GLU A 521 45.53 -24.62 -14.07
C GLU A 521 44.32 -25.20 -14.83
N TYR A 522 43.83 -24.50 -15.85
CA TYR A 522 42.76 -25.01 -16.70
C TYR A 522 43.29 -26.10 -17.64
N ARG A 523 42.70 -27.29 -17.56
CA ARG A 523 43.07 -28.46 -18.36
C ARG A 523 41.82 -29.24 -18.76
N GLU A 524 41.69 -29.61 -20.02
CA GLU A 524 40.67 -30.56 -20.46
C GLU A 524 41.08 -31.99 -20.05
N ASP A 525 40.47 -32.52 -18.98
CA ASP A 525 40.68 -33.90 -18.53
C ASP A 525 39.40 -34.73 -18.72
N PRO A 526 39.32 -35.55 -19.79
CA PRO A 526 38.18 -36.43 -20.04
C PRO A 526 37.95 -37.46 -18.93
N SER A 527 38.95 -37.76 -18.10
CA SER A 527 38.82 -38.73 -17.01
C SER A 527 37.90 -38.24 -15.87
N LEU A 528 37.67 -36.92 -15.77
CA LEU A 528 36.70 -36.33 -14.83
C LEU A 528 35.25 -36.68 -15.19
N LEU A 529 34.96 -37.03 -16.44
CA LEU A 529 33.66 -37.48 -16.91
C LEU A 529 33.47 -39.00 -16.77
N SER A 530 34.49 -39.72 -16.29
CA SER A 530 34.42 -41.17 -16.12
C SER A 530 33.65 -41.57 -14.86
N LYS A 531 33.31 -42.86 -14.75
CA LYS A 531 32.64 -43.41 -13.54
C LYS A 531 33.50 -43.35 -12.28
N THR A 532 34.81 -43.14 -12.42
CA THR A 532 35.78 -43.09 -11.32
C THR A 532 36.70 -41.87 -11.49
N PRO A 533 36.18 -40.64 -11.29
CA PRO A 533 36.95 -39.43 -11.54
C PRO A 533 37.98 -39.20 -10.43
N ASN A 534 39.21 -38.83 -10.81
CA ASN A 534 40.30 -38.56 -9.87
C ASN A 534 40.22 -37.11 -9.34
N VAL A 535 39.17 -36.79 -8.58
CA VAL A 535 38.89 -35.43 -8.09
C VAL A 535 39.65 -35.12 -6.79
N TYR A 536 39.51 -36.03 -5.82
CA TYR A 536 40.03 -35.89 -4.46
C TYR A 536 40.23 -37.28 -3.85
N LYS A 537 41.22 -37.43 -2.96
CA LYS A 537 41.51 -38.69 -2.27
C LYS A 537 40.64 -38.84 -1.03
N LEU A 538 39.79 -39.87 -0.97
CA LEU A 538 38.99 -40.21 0.21
C LEU A 538 39.42 -41.57 0.80
N PRO A 539 39.62 -41.68 2.13
CA PRO A 539 39.56 -40.60 3.13
C PRO A 539 40.75 -39.62 2.99
N PRO A 540 40.60 -38.35 3.42
CA PRO A 540 41.71 -37.40 3.45
C PRO A 540 42.84 -37.92 4.35
N ASP A 541 44.08 -37.55 4.01
CA ASP A 541 45.23 -37.91 4.83
C ASP A 541 45.12 -37.25 6.21
N MET A 542 45.29 -38.03 7.29
CA MET A 542 45.14 -37.52 8.65
C MET A 542 46.20 -36.47 8.96
N GLN A 543 45.76 -35.29 9.40
CA GLN A 543 46.63 -34.21 9.85
C GLN A 543 46.53 -34.04 11.38
N PRO A 544 47.64 -33.76 12.08
CA PRO A 544 47.61 -33.45 13.50
C PRO A 544 46.89 -32.11 13.74
N ILE A 545 45.88 -32.11 14.63
CA ILE A 545 45.13 -30.91 15.02
C ILE A 545 45.54 -30.52 16.45
N PRO A 546 45.85 -29.24 16.74
CA PRO A 546 46.12 -28.80 18.11
C PRO A 546 44.86 -28.93 18.98
N CYS A 547 45.02 -29.45 20.20
CA CYS A 547 43.91 -29.66 21.14
C CYS A 547 43.15 -28.36 21.45
N LYS A 548 41.84 -28.50 21.65
CA LYS A 548 40.91 -27.41 22.01
C LYS A 548 41.49 -26.56 23.16
N PRO A 549 41.50 -25.22 23.07
CA PRO A 549 42.11 -24.36 24.08
C PRO A 549 41.41 -24.53 25.44
N LEU A 550 42.19 -24.41 26.52
CA LEU A 550 41.66 -24.52 27.89
C LEU A 550 40.65 -23.39 28.15
N PHE A 551 39.43 -23.77 28.52
CA PHE A 551 38.37 -22.87 28.95
C PHE A 551 38.15 -23.07 30.45
N PHE A 552 38.28 -22.01 31.25
CA PHE A 552 38.04 -22.04 32.69
C PHE A 552 36.66 -21.47 33.00
N ASP A 553 35.86 -22.18 33.78
CA ASP A 553 34.61 -21.66 34.31
C ASP A 553 34.89 -20.75 35.51
N LEU A 554 35.03 -19.45 35.21
CA LEU A 554 35.27 -18.42 36.22
C LEU A 554 34.03 -18.16 37.10
N ALA A 555 32.83 -18.54 36.65
CA ALA A 555 31.59 -18.30 37.41
C ALA A 555 31.53 -19.17 38.69
N PHE A 556 32.14 -20.35 38.66
CA PHE A 556 32.26 -21.22 39.82
C PHE A 556 33.02 -20.56 40.99
N ASN A 557 34.02 -19.72 40.70
CA ASN A 557 34.78 -19.01 41.73
C ASN A 557 33.92 -18.01 42.52
N PHE A 558 32.89 -17.44 41.88
CA PHE A 558 31.98 -16.47 42.51
C PHE A 558 30.82 -17.15 43.26
N ALA A 559 30.58 -18.45 43.05
CA ALA A 559 29.53 -19.19 43.77
C ALA A 559 29.94 -19.57 45.21
N GLY A 560 31.23 -19.45 45.54
CA GLY A 560 31.77 -19.75 46.88
C GLY A 560 31.81 -18.57 47.86
N GLU A 561 31.55 -17.35 47.38
CA GLU A 561 31.44 -16.18 48.26
C GLU A 561 30.07 -16.21 48.95
N PHE A 562 30.06 -16.75 50.16
CA PHE A 562 28.89 -16.62 51.03
C PHE A 562 28.64 -15.13 51.32
N PRO A 563 27.38 -14.68 51.34
CA PRO A 563 27.07 -13.31 51.71
C PRO A 563 27.60 -13.01 53.11
N ASP A 564 28.08 -11.79 53.34
CA ASP A 564 28.58 -11.39 54.65
C ASP A 564 27.49 -11.59 55.72
N LEU A 565 27.84 -12.35 56.75
CA LEU A 565 26.93 -12.72 57.84
C LEU A 565 27.24 -11.95 59.13
N GLN A 566 28.11 -10.94 59.11
CA GLN A 566 28.47 -10.11 60.28
C GLN A 566 27.22 -9.59 61.03
N ASP A 567 26.20 -9.12 60.31
CA ASP A 567 24.94 -8.63 60.87
C ASP A 567 24.18 -9.69 61.69
N LYS A 568 24.37 -10.98 61.39
CA LYS A 568 23.78 -12.10 62.13
C LYS A 568 24.61 -12.49 63.36
N LEU A 569 25.88 -12.08 63.43
CA LEU A 569 26.77 -12.29 64.58
C LEU A 569 26.55 -11.20 65.64
N ASP A 570 26.31 -9.95 65.24
CA ASP A 570 26.09 -8.82 66.16
C ASP A 570 24.77 -8.94 66.94
N THR A 571 23.76 -9.60 66.37
CA THR A 571 22.52 -9.93 67.09
C THR A 571 22.71 -11.03 68.15
N ALA A 572 23.74 -11.86 68.03
CA ALA A 572 24.11 -12.88 69.02
C ALA A 572 25.11 -12.36 70.08
N ALA A 573 25.98 -11.41 69.71
CA ALA A 573 26.96 -10.79 70.60
C ALA A 573 26.37 -9.64 71.46
N GLY A 574 25.23 -9.04 71.07
CA GLY A 574 24.54 -8.00 71.83
C GLY A 574 23.83 -8.42 73.13
N LYS A 575 23.86 -9.72 73.50
CA LYS A 575 23.34 -10.23 74.79
C LYS A 575 24.45 -10.75 75.69
N LYS A 576 25.47 -9.92 75.98
CA LYS A 576 26.36 -10.11 77.15
C LYS A 576 27.15 -8.83 77.48
N ALA A 577 26.43 -7.78 77.84
CA ALA A 577 26.95 -6.69 78.68
C ALA A 577 25.82 -6.22 79.60
N GLY A 578 25.68 -6.88 80.75
CA GLY A 578 24.97 -6.34 81.92
C GLY A 578 26.01 -5.82 82.92
N PRO A 579 25.74 -4.71 83.63
CA PRO A 579 26.74 -3.85 84.25
C PRO A 579 27.27 -4.41 85.58
N ALA A 580 28.53 -4.15 85.90
CA ALA A 580 29.03 -4.29 87.26
C ALA A 580 28.69 -3.02 88.07
N GLY A 581 27.61 -3.09 88.85
CA GLY A 581 27.22 -2.08 89.84
C GLY A 581 27.10 -2.72 91.23
N LEU A 582 28.03 -2.35 92.11
CA LEU A 582 27.97 -2.27 93.59
C LEU A 582 27.50 -3.49 94.42
N THR A 583 28.47 -3.96 95.23
CA THR A 583 28.37 -4.34 96.66
C THR A 583 27.71 -5.68 97.04
N GLY A 584 28.46 -6.44 97.85
CA GLY A 584 28.04 -7.73 98.43
C GLY A 584 27.14 -7.62 99.67
N PHE A 585 26.94 -8.78 100.31
CA PHE A 585 25.94 -9.18 101.32
C PHE A 585 24.67 -9.74 100.65
N VAL A 586 24.28 -11.01 100.75
CA VAL A 586 24.17 -11.93 101.91
C VAL A 586 24.27 -13.37 101.35
N LYS A 587 25.27 -14.17 101.75
CA LYS A 587 25.24 -15.21 102.81
C LYS A 587 24.25 -16.36 102.54
N GLY A 588 24.83 -17.57 102.56
CA GLY A 588 24.26 -18.86 102.16
C GLY A 588 22.86 -19.22 102.64
N LEU A 589 22.21 -20.03 101.79
CA LEU A 589 21.30 -21.07 102.21
C LEU A 589 21.28 -22.14 101.11
N TRP A 590 21.74 -23.36 101.44
CA TRP A 590 21.21 -24.66 101.00
C TRP A 590 20.92 -24.85 99.48
N GLY A 591 21.51 -25.80 98.77
CA GLY A 591 21.74 -27.19 99.15
C GLY A 591 20.96 -28.12 98.19
N TRP A 592 21.67 -29.14 97.69
CA TRP A 592 21.19 -30.31 96.90
C TRP A 592 20.85 -30.04 95.42
N GLY A 593 21.41 -30.74 94.43
CA GLY A 593 21.65 -32.20 94.32
C GLY A 593 20.47 -32.79 93.55
N GLY A 594 20.55 -33.63 92.53
CA GLY A 594 21.60 -34.40 91.90
C GLY A 594 20.88 -35.55 91.16
N LYS A 595 21.43 -35.94 90.00
CA LYS A 595 21.01 -37.01 89.08
C LYS A 595 19.78 -36.76 88.20
#